data_AF-A0A7S7NVE0-F1
#
_entry.id   AF-A0A7S7NVE0-F1
#
_cell.length_a   1.000
_cell.length_b   1.000
_cell.length_c   1.000
_cell.angle_alpha   90.00
_cell.angle_beta   90.00
_cell.angle_gamma   90.00
#
_symmetry.space_group_name_H-M   'P 1'
#
loop_
_entity.id
_entity.type
_entity.pdbx_description
1 polymer ?
#
loop_
_entity_poly.entity_id
_entity_poly.type
_entity_poly.pdbx_seq_one_letter_code
_entity_poly.pdbx_strand_id
1 'polypeptide(L)'
;MFQRAGVDGMSGMVAFLGHYGYAALFGCVLLEQLGLPLPAAPLLLAAGALAGLGELNLAAAWLLAVGASLIGDSLWYYLGKTRGLPVLRLLCRISLEPDACVRRTNLAYSKHGTRWLLFAKFVPGLGTVAPPMAGVYGLGIGWFLAMDGAGAGLWAGVFLLAGWCFRGQMDAIAFQTERLGGWVGLAAAGALVVYLLFKYFERRRVHRALRVARIAPMELKRRLELGEAVTIVDLRNSFEWEAGRIPGSFVLTEEELDAFVPAFPEAEMILYCSCPNEVSSAAAAAIRLQRRGVRLVRPLEGGFPLWTELGFPVEVAR
;
A
#
# COMPACT_ATOMS: atom_id res chain seq x y z
N MET A 1 23.79 15.42 -17.49
CA MET A 1 23.91 16.04 -16.14
C MET A 1 23.47 15.11 -15.02
N PHE A 2 22.35 14.37 -15.15
CA PHE A 2 21.90 13.35 -14.18
C PHE A 2 22.78 12.08 -14.07
N GLN A 3 23.70 11.87 -15.00
CA GLN A 3 24.54 10.66 -15.09
C GLN A 3 25.83 10.75 -14.25
N ARG A 4 26.25 11.96 -13.82
CA ARG A 4 27.37 12.14 -12.87
C ARG A 4 26.94 11.89 -11.42
N ALA A 5 25.73 12.31 -11.04
CA ALA A 5 25.23 12.21 -9.67
C ALA A 5 25.12 10.77 -9.10
N GLY A 6 24.91 9.75 -9.95
CA GLY A 6 24.81 8.35 -9.51
C GLY A 6 26.16 7.67 -9.26
N VAL A 7 27.20 8.04 -10.02
CA VAL A 7 28.55 7.49 -9.89
C VAL A 7 29.35 8.22 -8.81
N ASP A 8 29.16 9.55 -8.70
CA ASP A 8 29.69 10.37 -7.61
C ASP A 8 29.14 9.91 -6.25
N GLY A 9 27.88 9.45 -6.21
CA GLY A 9 27.23 8.94 -5.01
C GLY A 9 27.84 7.64 -4.48
N MET A 10 28.16 6.67 -5.35
CA MET A 10 28.73 5.39 -4.91
C MET A 10 30.19 5.54 -4.48
N SER A 11 30.98 6.35 -5.21
CA SER A 11 32.35 6.72 -4.79
C SER A 11 32.36 7.54 -3.49
N GLY A 12 31.38 8.43 -3.31
CA GLY A 12 31.20 9.20 -2.08
C GLY A 12 30.75 8.35 -0.89
N MET A 13 29.88 7.36 -1.11
CA MET A 13 29.45 6.41 -0.07
C MET A 13 30.59 5.51 0.39
N VAL A 14 31.45 5.04 -0.52
CA VAL A 14 32.64 4.25 -0.17
C VAL A 14 33.64 5.11 0.60
N ALA A 15 33.85 6.39 0.21
CA ALA A 15 34.69 7.32 0.99
C ALA A 15 34.10 7.63 2.38
N PHE A 16 32.78 7.78 2.49
CA PHE A 16 32.07 8.01 3.74
C PHE A 16 32.13 6.77 4.66
N LEU A 17 31.97 5.56 4.11
CA LEU A 17 32.19 4.29 4.82
C LEU A 17 33.65 4.10 5.21
N GLY A 18 34.61 4.48 4.37
CA GLY A 18 36.03 4.40 4.70
C GLY A 18 36.43 5.32 5.85
N HIS A 19 35.75 6.46 6.02
CA HIS A 19 36.04 7.42 7.08
C HIS A 19 35.25 7.18 8.38
N TYR A 20 33.96 6.82 8.28
CA TYR A 20 33.05 6.67 9.42
C TYR A 20 32.67 5.21 9.74
N GLY A 21 33.04 4.25 8.88
CA GLY A 21 32.92 2.80 9.09
C GLY A 21 31.53 2.36 9.54
N TYR A 22 31.50 1.74 10.72
CA TYR A 22 30.29 1.23 11.36
C TYR A 22 29.27 2.31 11.74
N ALA A 23 29.71 3.53 12.07
CA ALA A 23 28.82 4.61 12.48
C ALA A 23 27.98 5.12 11.30
N ALA A 24 28.59 5.22 10.11
CA ALA A 24 27.89 5.53 8.87
C ALA A 24 26.84 4.48 8.54
N LEU A 25 27.21 3.19 8.62
CA LEU A 25 26.30 2.08 8.36
C LEU A 25 25.09 2.11 9.30
N PHE A 26 25.35 2.21 10.61
CA PHE A 26 24.31 2.26 11.63
C PHE A 26 23.38 3.48 11.42
N GLY A 27 23.94 4.67 11.23
CA GLY A 27 23.18 5.90 11.07
C GLY A 27 22.30 5.90 9.83
N CYS A 28 22.83 5.47 8.68
CA CYS A 28 22.06 5.40 7.44
C CYS A 28 20.91 4.40 7.53
N VAL A 29 21.15 3.20 8.05
CA VAL A 29 20.09 2.18 8.22
C VAL A 29 19.03 2.67 9.20
N LEU A 30 19.43 3.29 10.32
CA LEU A 30 18.50 3.83 11.31
C LEU A 30 17.62 4.92 10.71
N LEU A 31 18.23 5.90 10.03
CA LEU A 31 17.50 7.00 9.41
C LEU A 31 16.57 6.51 8.28
N GLU A 32 16.99 5.50 7.51
CA GLU A 32 16.12 4.86 6.52
C GLU A 32 14.88 4.24 7.18
N GLN A 33 15.04 3.47 8.26
CA GLN A 33 13.89 2.89 8.95
C GLN A 33 13.00 3.92 9.64
N LEU A 34 13.55 5.08 10.01
CA LEU A 34 12.76 6.22 10.49
C LEU A 34 11.94 6.90 9.38
N GLY A 35 12.13 6.50 8.12
CA GLY A 35 11.34 6.94 6.96
C GLY A 35 12.05 7.95 6.08
N LEU A 36 13.36 8.19 6.27
CA LEU A 36 14.14 9.01 5.33
C LEU A 36 14.46 8.18 4.08
N PRO A 37 14.36 8.75 2.87
CA PRO A 37 14.66 8.04 1.62
C PRO A 37 16.18 7.93 1.40
N LEU A 38 16.87 7.21 2.29
CA LEU A 38 18.29 6.93 2.20
C LEU A 38 18.54 5.60 1.45
N PRO A 39 19.69 5.44 0.79
CA PRO A 39 20.03 4.23 0.06
C PRO A 39 20.81 3.22 0.92
N ALA A 40 20.23 2.66 1.99
CA ALA A 40 20.99 1.71 2.83
C ALA A 40 21.25 0.35 2.17
N ALA A 41 20.43 -0.10 1.22
CA ALA A 41 20.70 -1.34 0.49
C ALA A 41 22.04 -1.28 -0.31
N PRO A 42 22.31 -0.22 -1.12
CA PRO A 42 23.64 0.02 -1.69
C PRO A 42 24.76 0.13 -0.64
N LEU A 43 24.49 0.78 0.50
CA LEU A 43 25.46 0.95 1.57
C LEU A 43 25.84 -0.39 2.23
N LEU A 44 24.87 -1.27 2.46
CA LEU A 44 25.09 -2.62 2.99
C LEU A 44 25.88 -3.47 2.01
N LEU A 45 25.63 -3.33 0.71
CA LEU A 45 26.39 -4.01 -0.32
C LEU A 45 27.86 -3.53 -0.33
N ALA A 46 28.10 -2.22 -0.21
CA ALA A 46 29.44 -1.65 -0.09
C ALA A 46 30.15 -2.10 1.21
N ALA A 47 29.44 -2.10 2.34
CA ALA A 47 29.96 -2.58 3.62
C ALA A 47 30.32 -4.08 3.55
N GLY A 48 29.53 -4.88 2.85
CA GLY A 48 29.82 -6.29 2.60
C GLY A 48 31.08 -6.51 1.76
N ALA A 49 31.27 -5.70 0.72
CA ALA A 49 32.48 -5.73 -0.10
C ALA A 49 33.73 -5.36 0.71
N LEU A 50 33.67 -4.28 1.51
CA LEU A 50 34.75 -3.88 2.43
C LEU A 50 35.03 -4.96 3.48
N ALA A 51 34.00 -5.63 3.99
CA ALA A 51 34.19 -6.76 4.90
C ALA A 51 34.88 -7.95 4.22
N GLY A 52 34.66 -8.13 2.92
CA GLY A 52 35.37 -9.11 2.09
C GLY A 52 36.85 -8.79 1.88
N LEU A 53 37.22 -7.50 1.93
CA LEU A 53 38.61 -7.02 1.86
C LEU A 53 39.31 -7.02 3.23
N GLY A 54 38.59 -7.31 4.32
CA GLY A 54 39.12 -7.32 5.68
C GLY A 54 39.06 -5.96 6.40
N GLU A 55 38.53 -4.91 5.76
CA GLU A 55 38.41 -3.56 6.32
C GLU A 55 37.27 -3.45 7.35
N LEU A 56 36.25 -4.32 7.23
CA LEU A 56 35.14 -4.40 8.17
C LEU A 56 34.91 -5.85 8.62
N ASN A 57 34.36 -6.01 9.81
CA ASN A 57 33.88 -7.29 10.31
C ASN A 57 32.44 -7.47 9.86
N LEU A 58 32.20 -8.52 9.08
CA LEU A 58 30.90 -8.84 8.51
C LEU A 58 29.81 -9.05 9.59
N ALA A 59 30.15 -9.72 10.68
CA ALA A 59 29.21 -9.98 11.78
C ALA A 59 28.85 -8.68 12.52
N ALA A 60 29.83 -7.81 12.77
CA ALA A 60 29.59 -6.51 13.39
C ALA A 60 28.71 -5.62 12.50
N ALA A 61 28.99 -5.56 11.19
CA ALA A 61 28.17 -4.82 10.23
C ALA A 61 26.72 -5.35 10.19
N TRP A 62 26.55 -6.67 10.21
CA TRP A 62 25.23 -7.30 10.25
C TRP A 62 24.47 -6.98 11.54
N LEU A 63 25.10 -7.15 12.70
CA LEU A 63 24.49 -6.85 14.01
C LEU A 63 24.08 -5.39 14.13
N LEU A 64 24.91 -4.47 13.64
CA LEU A 64 24.60 -3.04 13.65
C LEU A 64 23.43 -2.70 12.73
N ALA A 65 23.37 -3.28 11.52
CA ALA A 65 22.26 -3.06 10.60
C ALA A 65 20.92 -3.59 11.16
N VAL A 66 20.96 -4.77 11.77
CA VAL A 66 19.79 -5.36 12.44
C VAL A 66 19.37 -4.52 13.65
N GLY A 67 20.32 -4.11 14.49
CA GLY A 67 20.05 -3.27 15.66
C GLY A 67 19.48 -1.90 15.29
N ALA A 68 20.08 -1.23 14.30
CA ALA A 68 19.57 0.03 13.74
C ALA A 68 18.13 -0.13 13.23
N SER A 69 17.86 -1.24 12.54
CA SER A 69 16.51 -1.49 12.03
C SER A 69 15.49 -1.69 13.14
N LEU A 70 15.81 -2.56 14.10
CA LEU A 70 14.95 -2.83 15.25
C LEU A 70 14.63 -1.58 16.06
N ILE A 71 15.58 -0.64 16.21
CA ILE A 71 15.35 0.63 16.91
C ILE A 71 14.32 1.48 16.17
N GLY A 72 14.51 1.70 14.87
CA GLY A 72 13.58 2.48 14.05
C GLY A 72 12.18 1.84 14.00
N ASP A 73 12.14 0.53 13.78
CA ASP A 73 10.91 -0.23 13.69
C ASP A 73 10.17 -0.28 15.03
N SER A 74 10.89 -0.41 16.15
CA SER A 74 10.29 -0.35 17.50
C SER A 74 9.63 1.00 17.76
N LEU A 75 10.26 2.11 17.35
CA LEU A 75 9.67 3.44 17.50
C LEU A 75 8.32 3.51 16.78
N TRP A 76 8.28 3.06 15.52
CA TRP A 76 7.05 3.01 14.75
C TRP A 76 6.01 2.07 15.34
N TYR A 77 6.42 0.91 15.85
CA TYR A 77 5.54 -0.03 16.53
C TYR A 77 4.88 0.59 17.76
N TYR A 78 5.64 1.27 18.63
CA TYR A 78 5.08 1.95 19.80
C TYR A 78 4.18 3.12 19.41
N LEU A 79 4.54 3.87 18.36
CA LEU A 79 3.68 4.91 17.80
C LEU A 79 2.35 4.35 17.29
N GLY A 80 2.38 3.23 16.57
CA GLY A 80 1.18 2.51 16.14
C GLY A 80 0.34 2.00 17.31
N LYS A 81 0.99 1.44 18.33
CA LYS A 81 0.32 0.89 19.53
C LYS A 81 -0.36 1.96 20.39
N THR A 82 0.26 3.12 20.54
CA THR A 82 -0.23 4.20 21.41
C THR A 82 -1.19 5.15 20.72
N ARG A 83 -0.92 5.50 19.46
CA ARG A 83 -1.72 6.48 18.73
C ARG A 83 -2.75 5.84 17.81
N GLY A 84 -2.55 4.61 17.34
CA GLY A 84 -3.55 3.90 16.54
C GLY A 84 -3.69 4.40 15.10
N LEU A 85 -4.95 4.49 14.63
CA LEU A 85 -5.32 4.90 13.27
C LEU A 85 -4.82 6.28 12.77
N PRO A 86 -4.65 7.34 13.59
CA PRO A 86 -4.07 8.62 13.16
C PRO A 86 -2.66 8.52 12.58
N VAL A 87 -1.77 7.70 13.15
CA VAL A 87 -0.41 7.47 12.60
C VAL A 87 -0.51 6.77 11.25
N LEU A 88 -1.41 5.79 11.15
CA LEU A 88 -1.65 5.09 9.91
C LEU A 88 -2.25 6.01 8.84
N ARG A 89 -3.17 6.91 9.20
CA ARG A 89 -3.74 7.92 8.30
C ARG A 89 -2.69 8.91 7.81
N LEU A 90 -1.73 9.32 8.66
CA LEU A 90 -0.62 10.17 8.25
C LEU A 90 0.28 9.47 7.21
N LEU A 91 0.69 8.23 7.50
CA LEU A 91 1.51 7.43 6.58
C LEU A 91 0.76 7.12 5.27
N CYS A 92 -0.52 6.77 5.37
CA CYS A 92 -1.36 6.49 4.21
C CYS A 92 -1.68 7.75 3.38
N ARG A 93 -1.67 8.96 3.98
CA ARG A 93 -1.85 10.24 3.26
C ARG A 93 -0.61 10.62 2.45
N ILE A 94 0.58 10.24 2.91
CA ILE A 94 1.84 10.39 2.15
C ILE A 94 1.94 9.31 1.07
N SER A 95 1.33 8.14 1.28
CA SER A 95 1.22 7.08 0.28
C SER A 95 0.28 7.49 -0.86
N LEU A 96 0.68 7.18 -2.10
CA LEU A 96 -0.02 7.54 -3.34
C LEU A 96 -1.45 6.94 -3.45
N GLU A 97 -1.88 6.10 -2.51
CA GLU A 97 -3.16 5.39 -2.52
C GLU A 97 -3.57 4.94 -1.09
N PRO A 98 -4.20 5.82 -0.28
CA PRO A 98 -4.47 5.58 1.14
C PRO A 98 -5.34 4.34 1.42
N ASP A 99 -6.42 4.15 0.64
CA ASP A 99 -7.37 3.05 0.83
C ASP A 99 -6.77 1.69 0.39
N ALA A 100 -5.92 1.69 -0.64
CA ALA A 100 -5.20 0.50 -1.05
C ALA A 100 -4.07 0.15 -0.06
N CYS A 101 -3.44 1.15 0.56
CA CYS A 101 -2.43 0.96 1.60
C CYS A 101 -3.03 0.24 2.82
N VAL A 102 -4.16 0.72 3.34
CA VAL A 102 -4.85 0.06 4.48
C VAL A 102 -5.38 -1.31 4.08
N ARG A 103 -6.09 -1.44 2.94
CA ARG A 103 -6.74 -2.69 2.53
C ARG A 103 -5.74 -3.79 2.14
N ARG A 104 -4.65 -3.48 1.43
CA ARG A 104 -3.60 -4.46 1.08
C ARG A 104 -2.88 -4.96 2.32
N THR A 105 -2.59 -4.06 3.25
CA THR A 105 -1.91 -4.43 4.49
C THR A 105 -2.84 -5.25 5.38
N ASN A 106 -4.12 -4.90 5.48
CA ASN A 106 -5.14 -5.67 6.20
C ASN A 106 -5.36 -7.08 5.60
N LEU A 107 -5.40 -7.20 4.26
CA LEU A 107 -5.50 -8.49 3.56
C LEU A 107 -4.25 -9.36 3.69
N ALA A 108 -3.06 -8.76 3.70
CA ALA A 108 -1.80 -9.47 3.91
C ALA A 108 -1.69 -9.98 5.36
N TYR A 109 -2.08 -9.15 6.34
CA TYR A 109 -2.11 -9.51 7.76
C TYR A 109 -3.17 -10.59 8.04
N SER A 110 -4.37 -10.49 7.45
CA SER A 110 -5.45 -11.47 7.68
C SER A 110 -5.18 -12.84 7.05
N LYS A 111 -4.49 -12.89 5.89
CA LYS A 111 -4.15 -14.15 5.23
C LYS A 111 -2.85 -14.80 5.70
N HIS A 112 -1.81 -14.02 6.00
CA HIS A 112 -0.47 -14.54 6.30
C HIS A 112 -0.02 -14.28 7.76
N GLY A 113 -0.87 -13.66 8.58
CA GLY A 113 -0.63 -13.43 10.01
C GLY A 113 0.54 -12.50 10.24
N THR A 114 1.54 -12.94 10.99
CA THR A 114 2.77 -12.18 11.32
C THR A 114 3.96 -12.54 10.43
N ARG A 115 3.84 -13.57 9.59
CA ARG A 115 4.91 -14.08 8.72
C ARG A 115 5.33 -13.08 7.64
N TRP A 116 4.45 -12.15 7.28
CA TRP A 116 4.77 -11.13 6.29
C TRP A 116 5.84 -10.14 6.77
N LEU A 117 6.04 -9.97 8.10
CA LEU A 117 7.11 -9.13 8.66
C LEU A 117 8.51 -9.60 8.21
N LEU A 118 8.68 -10.90 7.95
CA LEU A 118 9.92 -11.47 7.43
C LEU A 118 10.29 -10.92 6.04
N PHE A 119 9.29 -10.60 5.23
CA PHE A 119 9.47 -10.21 3.83
C PHE A 119 9.17 -8.73 3.57
N ALA A 120 8.59 -8.01 4.53
CA ALA A 120 8.15 -6.63 4.38
C ALA A 120 9.28 -5.69 3.94
N LYS A 121 10.50 -5.90 4.44
CA LYS A 121 11.68 -5.05 4.15
C LYS A 121 12.22 -5.19 2.72
N PHE A 122 11.89 -6.28 2.01
CA PHE A 122 12.28 -6.47 0.61
C PHE A 122 11.39 -5.70 -0.36
N VAL A 123 10.23 -5.22 0.10
CA VAL A 123 9.27 -4.50 -0.73
C VAL A 123 9.28 -3.03 -0.32
N PRO A 124 9.68 -2.12 -1.22
CA PRO A 124 9.72 -0.69 -0.93
C PRO A 124 8.38 -0.18 -0.36
N GLY A 125 8.45 0.57 0.73
CA GLY A 125 7.29 1.12 1.43
C GLY A 125 6.54 0.17 2.36
N LEU A 126 6.63 -1.17 2.18
CA LEU A 126 6.00 -2.11 3.12
C LEU A 126 6.77 -2.18 4.45
N GLY A 127 8.11 -2.08 4.42
CA GLY A 127 8.94 -2.05 5.62
C GLY A 127 8.55 -0.94 6.60
N THR A 128 8.22 0.26 6.11
CA THR A 128 7.85 1.41 6.96
C THR A 128 6.44 1.30 7.55
N VAL A 129 5.52 0.64 6.84
CA VAL A 129 4.10 0.50 7.28
C VAL A 129 3.90 -0.72 8.18
N ALA A 130 4.82 -1.68 8.14
CA ALA A 130 4.76 -2.92 8.90
C ALA A 130 4.81 -2.77 10.43
N PRO A 131 5.81 -2.08 11.00
CA PRO A 131 5.89 -1.89 12.44
C PRO A 131 4.68 -1.17 13.06
N PRO A 132 4.20 -0.01 12.54
CA PRO A 132 3.07 0.68 13.16
C PRO A 132 1.80 -0.17 13.06
N MET A 133 1.61 -0.95 11.99
CA MET A 133 0.49 -1.88 11.88
C MET A 133 0.55 -2.98 12.93
N ALA A 134 1.71 -3.60 13.13
CA ALA A 134 1.89 -4.59 14.21
C ALA A 134 1.52 -4.01 15.58
N GLY A 135 1.83 -2.74 15.82
CA GLY A 135 1.43 -2.02 17.03
C GLY A 135 -0.09 -1.82 17.14
N VAL A 136 -0.75 -1.40 16.06
CA VAL A 136 -2.21 -1.19 16.01
C VAL A 136 -2.98 -2.49 16.27
N TYR A 137 -2.52 -3.62 15.72
CA TYR A 137 -3.12 -4.94 15.95
C TYR A 137 -2.75 -5.58 17.29
N GLY A 138 -1.98 -4.89 18.13
CA GLY A 138 -1.68 -5.34 19.48
C GLY A 138 -0.81 -6.61 19.54
N LEU A 139 0.11 -6.80 18.58
CA LEU A 139 1.11 -7.87 18.70
C LEU A 139 1.86 -7.78 20.03
N GLY A 140 2.36 -8.91 20.55
CA GLY A 140 3.31 -8.88 21.65
C GLY A 140 4.66 -8.31 21.19
N ILE A 141 5.27 -7.43 21.97
CA ILE A 141 6.56 -6.80 21.61
C ILE A 141 7.65 -7.86 21.35
N GLY A 142 7.71 -8.93 22.14
CA GLY A 142 8.69 -10.00 21.94
C GLY A 142 8.52 -10.74 20.61
N TRP A 143 7.28 -11.04 20.22
CA TRP A 143 7.00 -11.69 18.94
C TRP A 143 7.24 -10.76 17.75
N PHE A 144 6.90 -9.48 17.90
CA PHE A 144 7.22 -8.45 16.90
C PHE A 144 8.73 -8.36 16.69
N LEU A 145 9.52 -8.17 17.76
CA LEU A 145 10.99 -8.08 17.67
C LEU A 145 11.62 -9.34 17.06
N ALA A 146 11.09 -10.53 17.38
CA ALA A 146 11.59 -11.78 16.82
C ALA A 146 11.34 -11.87 15.31
N MET A 147 10.12 -11.59 14.85
CA MET A 147 9.77 -11.66 13.42
C MET A 147 10.41 -10.53 12.62
N ASP A 148 10.37 -9.31 13.15
CA ASP A 148 10.94 -8.14 12.50
C ASP A 148 12.48 -8.21 12.46
N GLY A 149 13.09 -8.68 13.55
CA GLY A 149 14.53 -8.93 13.63
C GLY A 149 14.99 -10.05 12.70
N ALA A 150 14.21 -11.12 12.56
CA ALA A 150 14.50 -12.15 11.56
C ALA A 150 14.40 -11.60 10.13
N GLY A 151 13.39 -10.77 9.84
CA GLY A 151 13.27 -10.07 8.55
C GLY A 151 14.42 -9.12 8.28
N ALA A 152 14.81 -8.31 9.28
CA ALA A 152 15.95 -7.39 9.20
C ALA A 152 17.27 -8.15 9.00
N GLY A 153 17.44 -9.27 9.71
CA GLY A 153 18.62 -10.13 9.59
C GLY A 153 18.73 -10.78 8.21
N LEU A 154 17.63 -11.28 7.66
CA LEU A 154 17.58 -11.81 6.30
C LEU A 154 17.91 -10.72 5.28
N TRP A 155 17.27 -9.57 5.39
CA TRP A 155 17.47 -8.45 4.47
C TRP A 155 18.91 -7.94 4.51
N ALA A 156 19.43 -7.57 5.68
CA ALA A 156 20.81 -7.10 5.83
C ALA A 156 21.83 -8.17 5.42
N GLY A 157 21.57 -9.43 5.80
CA GLY A 157 22.41 -10.56 5.45
C GLY A 157 22.52 -10.77 3.94
N VAL A 158 21.41 -10.72 3.21
CA VAL A 158 21.40 -10.86 1.75
C VAL A 158 22.29 -9.80 1.07
N PHE A 159 22.15 -8.53 1.45
CA PHE A 159 22.95 -7.45 0.85
C PHE A 159 24.44 -7.50 1.25
N LEU A 160 24.73 -7.74 2.53
CA LEU A 160 26.11 -7.86 3.03
C LEU A 160 26.84 -9.07 2.42
N LEU A 161 26.19 -10.22 2.36
CA LEU A 161 26.76 -11.43 1.76
C LEU A 161 26.93 -11.27 0.24
N ALA A 162 25.99 -10.62 -0.44
CA ALA A 162 26.16 -10.28 -1.85
C ALA A 162 27.42 -9.42 -2.05
N GLY A 163 27.59 -8.35 -1.27
CA GLY A 163 28.81 -7.53 -1.30
C GLY A 163 30.09 -8.33 -1.04
N TRP A 164 30.07 -9.21 -0.04
CA TRP A 164 31.20 -10.05 0.34
C TRP A 164 31.57 -11.08 -0.74
N CYS A 165 30.58 -11.73 -1.36
CA CYS A 165 30.77 -12.69 -2.44
C CYS A 165 31.30 -12.02 -3.71
N PHE A 166 30.76 -10.86 -4.07
CA PHE A 166 31.12 -10.12 -5.29
C PHE A 166 32.31 -9.16 -5.10
N ARG A 167 33.04 -9.24 -3.98
CA ARG A 167 34.19 -8.37 -3.65
C ARG A 167 35.24 -8.30 -4.76
N GLY A 168 35.63 -9.44 -5.34
CA GLY A 168 36.69 -9.52 -6.37
C GLY A 168 36.21 -9.12 -7.77
N GLN A 169 34.91 -8.97 -7.97
CA GLN A 169 34.34 -8.49 -9.22
C GLN A 169 34.06 -6.99 -9.17
N MET A 170 34.12 -6.33 -8.01
CA MET A 170 33.90 -4.87 -7.95
C MET A 170 34.99 -4.09 -8.70
N ASP A 171 36.24 -4.57 -8.73
CA ASP A 171 37.30 -3.96 -9.56
C ASP A 171 37.13 -4.27 -11.07
N ALA A 172 36.70 -5.49 -11.41
CA ALA A 172 36.44 -5.89 -12.80
C ALA A 172 35.14 -5.29 -13.37
N ILE A 173 34.15 -5.07 -12.51
CA ILE A 173 32.88 -4.41 -12.81
C ILE A 173 33.12 -2.90 -12.85
N ALA A 174 33.86 -2.29 -11.93
CA ALA A 174 34.18 -0.85 -12.01
C ALA A 174 34.79 -0.45 -13.36
N PHE A 175 35.59 -1.33 -13.99
CA PHE A 175 36.17 -1.10 -15.32
C PHE A 175 35.25 -1.48 -16.51
N GLN A 176 34.31 -2.44 -16.35
CA GLN A 176 33.38 -2.87 -17.42
C GLN A 176 31.99 -2.20 -17.34
N THR A 177 31.69 -1.48 -16.26
CA THR A 177 30.38 -0.83 -16.01
C THR A 177 30.16 0.41 -16.86
N GLU A 178 31.20 0.95 -17.51
CA GLU A 178 31.07 2.09 -18.42
C GLU A 178 30.13 1.80 -19.61
N ARG A 179 29.99 0.53 -20.02
CA ARG A 179 29.11 0.15 -21.14
C ARG A 179 27.92 -0.70 -20.75
N LEU A 180 28.07 -1.65 -19.83
CA LEU A 180 26.99 -2.57 -19.43
C LEU A 180 26.09 -2.03 -18.31
N GLY A 181 26.63 -1.20 -17.40
CA GLY A 181 25.87 -0.62 -16.30
C GLY A 181 24.75 0.32 -16.78
N GLY A 182 25.02 1.06 -17.86
CA GLY A 182 24.02 1.88 -18.54
C GLY A 182 22.84 1.05 -19.03
N TRP A 183 23.09 -0.12 -19.63
CA TRP A 183 22.05 -1.02 -20.14
C TRP A 183 21.28 -1.73 -19.04
N VAL A 184 21.95 -2.17 -17.96
CA VAL A 184 21.26 -2.79 -16.81
C VAL A 184 20.40 -1.75 -16.08
N GLY A 185 20.92 -0.53 -15.90
CA GLY A 185 20.17 0.59 -15.35
C GLY A 185 18.99 0.99 -16.24
N LEU A 186 19.17 1.05 -17.56
CA LEU A 186 18.08 1.29 -18.51
C LEU A 186 17.07 0.16 -18.54
N ALA A 187 17.50 -1.09 -18.40
CA ALA A 187 16.61 -2.24 -18.36
C ALA A 187 15.80 -2.26 -17.07
N ALA A 188 16.41 -1.94 -15.92
CA ALA A 188 15.71 -1.82 -14.64
C ALA A 188 14.76 -0.61 -14.63
N ALA A 189 15.20 0.54 -15.12
CA ALA A 189 14.37 1.73 -15.27
C ALA A 189 13.25 1.50 -16.30
N GLY A 190 13.55 0.82 -17.40
CA GLY A 190 12.60 0.42 -18.42
C GLY A 190 11.57 -0.56 -17.89
N ALA A 191 12.00 -1.57 -17.13
CA ALA A 191 11.11 -2.52 -16.45
C ALA A 191 10.26 -1.81 -15.39
N LEU A 192 10.82 -0.87 -14.64
CA LEU A 192 10.07 -0.04 -13.69
C LEU A 192 9.06 0.85 -14.41
N VAL A 193 9.43 1.50 -15.51
CA VAL A 193 8.53 2.32 -16.33
C VAL A 193 7.44 1.44 -16.95
N VAL A 194 7.77 0.27 -17.48
CA VAL A 194 6.79 -0.70 -18.01
C VAL A 194 5.87 -1.18 -16.89
N TYR A 195 6.38 -1.48 -15.70
CA TYR A 195 5.56 -1.86 -14.56
C TYR A 195 4.65 -0.71 -14.09
N LEU A 196 5.18 0.51 -13.99
CA LEU A 196 4.43 1.70 -13.63
C LEU A 196 3.39 2.05 -14.69
N LEU A 197 3.72 1.94 -15.98
CA LEU A 197 2.82 2.13 -17.10
C LEU A 197 1.77 1.02 -17.15
N PHE A 198 2.14 -0.24 -16.96
CA PHE A 198 1.22 -1.36 -16.86
C PHE A 198 0.23 -1.11 -15.72
N LYS A 199 0.73 -0.78 -14.53
CA LYS A 199 -0.11 -0.42 -13.38
C LYS A 199 -0.94 0.84 -13.65
N TYR A 200 -0.42 1.81 -14.39
CA TYR A 200 -1.12 3.02 -14.80
C TYR A 200 -2.23 2.76 -15.82
N PHE A 201 -1.99 1.88 -16.79
CA PHE A 201 -2.93 1.48 -17.82
C PHE A 201 -3.98 0.52 -17.26
N GLU A 202 -3.60 -0.38 -16.36
CA GLU A 202 -4.51 -1.20 -15.58
C GLU A 202 -5.41 -0.30 -14.73
N ARG A 203 -4.83 0.69 -14.04
CA ARG A 203 -5.58 1.70 -13.28
C ARG A 203 -6.47 2.56 -14.17
N ARG A 204 -6.01 3.00 -15.34
CA ARG A 204 -6.85 3.73 -16.31
C ARG A 204 -7.91 2.83 -16.93
N ARG A 205 -7.68 1.54 -17.15
CA ARG A 205 -8.68 0.58 -17.64
C ARG A 205 -9.73 0.34 -16.58
N VAL A 206 -9.35 0.20 -15.31
CA VAL A 206 -10.27 0.08 -14.18
C VAL A 206 -11.03 1.38 -13.98
N HIS A 207 -10.40 2.56 -13.98
CA HIS A 207 -11.09 3.86 -13.89
C HIS A 207 -11.97 4.18 -15.11
N ARG A 208 -11.57 3.80 -16.32
CA ARG A 208 -12.42 3.92 -17.52
C ARG A 208 -13.56 2.91 -17.50
N ALA A 209 -13.35 1.72 -16.94
CA ALA A 209 -14.41 0.74 -16.68
C ALA A 209 -15.30 1.14 -15.48
N LEU A 210 -14.83 2.03 -14.59
CA LEU A 210 -15.57 2.63 -13.48
C LEU A 210 -16.41 3.85 -13.88
N ARG A 211 -16.42 4.27 -15.16
CA ARG A 211 -17.44 5.18 -15.69
C ARG A 211 -18.76 4.42 -15.91
N VAL A 212 -19.25 3.75 -14.87
CA VAL A 212 -20.67 3.47 -14.77
C VAL A 212 -21.35 4.82 -14.58
N ALA A 213 -22.36 5.12 -15.40
CA ALA A 213 -23.09 6.37 -15.30
C ALA A 213 -23.69 6.49 -13.90
N ARG A 214 -23.15 7.37 -13.05
CA ARG A 214 -23.70 7.63 -11.72
C ARG A 214 -24.98 8.43 -11.83
N ILE A 215 -25.88 8.24 -10.86
CA ILE A 215 -27.04 9.12 -10.68
C ILE A 215 -26.70 10.14 -9.58
N ALA A 216 -26.94 11.41 -9.88
CA ALA A 216 -26.77 12.48 -8.89
C ALA A 216 -27.88 12.38 -7.82
N PRO A 217 -27.61 12.69 -6.54
CA PRO A 217 -28.63 12.62 -5.49
C PRO A 217 -29.88 13.45 -5.79
N MET A 218 -29.71 14.64 -6.38
CA MET A 218 -30.82 15.52 -6.75
C MET A 218 -31.72 14.90 -7.81
N GLU A 219 -31.14 14.20 -8.78
CA GLU A 219 -31.90 13.51 -9.83
C GLU A 219 -32.65 12.30 -9.24
N LEU A 220 -32.03 11.53 -8.35
CA LEU A 220 -32.72 10.44 -7.65
C LEU A 220 -33.91 10.95 -6.83
N LYS A 221 -33.71 12.04 -6.06
CA LYS A 221 -34.79 12.66 -5.29
C LYS A 221 -35.95 13.10 -6.17
N ARG A 222 -35.66 13.79 -7.28
CA ARG A 222 -36.67 14.24 -8.25
C ARG A 222 -37.49 13.06 -8.78
N ARG A 223 -36.83 11.94 -9.12
CA ARG A 223 -37.52 10.74 -9.63
C ARG A 223 -38.39 10.07 -8.58
N LEU A 224 -37.93 10.00 -7.33
CA LEU A 224 -38.73 9.51 -6.21
C LEU A 224 -39.98 10.36 -5.97
N GLU A 225 -39.84 11.69 -6.03
CA GLU A 225 -40.96 12.63 -5.89
C GLU A 225 -41.98 12.52 -7.04
N LEU A 226 -41.51 12.19 -8.24
CA LEU A 226 -42.35 11.94 -9.42
C LEU A 226 -42.97 10.53 -9.44
N GLY A 227 -42.65 9.67 -8.46
CA GLY A 227 -43.16 8.30 -8.39
C GLY A 227 -42.64 7.39 -9.51
N GLU A 228 -41.47 7.69 -10.09
CA GLU A 228 -40.86 6.83 -11.11
C GLU A 228 -40.46 5.48 -10.51
N ALA A 229 -40.68 4.39 -11.26
CA ALA A 229 -40.33 3.04 -10.82
C ALA A 229 -38.81 2.82 -10.88
N VAL A 230 -38.14 3.05 -9.75
CA VAL A 230 -36.70 2.80 -9.55
C VAL A 230 -36.50 1.84 -8.38
N THR A 231 -35.61 0.86 -8.54
CA THR A 231 -35.28 -0.08 -7.47
C THR A 231 -34.01 0.41 -6.77
N ILE A 232 -34.16 0.85 -5.51
CA ILE A 232 -33.03 1.32 -4.72
C ILE A 232 -32.50 0.17 -3.86
N VAL A 233 -31.19 -0.05 -3.86
CA VAL A 233 -30.54 -1.07 -3.06
C VAL A 233 -29.47 -0.45 -2.16
N ASP A 234 -29.60 -0.71 -0.86
CA ASP A 234 -28.65 -0.37 0.18
C ASP A 234 -27.66 -1.52 0.36
N LEU A 235 -26.37 -1.26 0.09
CA LEU A 235 -25.27 -2.22 0.26
C LEU A 235 -24.46 -1.97 1.55
N ARG A 236 -24.96 -1.15 2.48
CA ARG A 236 -24.31 -0.92 3.78
C ARG A 236 -24.54 -2.11 4.71
N ASN A 237 -23.62 -2.29 5.66
CA ASN A 237 -23.76 -3.30 6.70
C ASN A 237 -24.90 -2.96 7.68
N SER A 238 -25.42 -3.97 8.36
CA SER A 238 -26.54 -3.86 9.32
C SER A 238 -26.35 -2.84 10.43
N PHE A 239 -25.12 -2.65 10.87
CA PHE A 239 -24.77 -1.70 11.93
C PHE A 239 -24.83 -0.23 11.50
N GLU A 240 -24.94 0.06 10.20
CA GLU A 240 -24.97 1.44 9.67
C GLU A 240 -26.40 1.95 9.44
N TRP A 241 -27.43 1.15 9.77
CA TRP A 241 -28.84 1.47 9.52
C TRP A 241 -29.48 2.33 10.61
N GLU A 242 -28.84 2.52 11.77
CA GLU A 242 -29.32 3.41 12.84
C GLU A 242 -29.46 4.86 12.36
N ALA A 243 -28.65 5.27 11.37
CA ALA A 243 -28.71 6.58 10.74
C ALA A 243 -29.88 6.75 9.74
N GLY A 244 -30.70 5.72 9.55
CA GLY A 244 -31.78 5.66 8.56
C GLY A 244 -31.32 5.16 7.18
N ARG A 245 -32.28 5.01 6.27
CA ARG A 245 -32.09 4.52 4.89
C ARG A 245 -32.77 5.44 3.88
N ILE A 246 -32.42 5.33 2.60
CA ILE A 246 -33.17 6.03 1.54
C ILE A 246 -34.57 5.39 1.45
N PRO A 247 -35.67 6.16 1.43
CA PRO A 247 -37.02 5.60 1.45
C PRO A 247 -37.26 4.56 0.35
N GLY A 248 -37.82 3.42 0.73
CA GLY A 248 -38.12 2.33 -0.22
C GLY A 248 -36.91 1.53 -0.69
N SER A 249 -35.73 1.71 -0.07
CA SER A 249 -34.54 0.91 -0.40
C SER A 249 -34.64 -0.54 0.09
N PHE A 250 -34.31 -1.49 -0.77
CA PHE A 250 -34.05 -2.88 -0.38
C PHE A 250 -32.67 -2.99 0.24
N VAL A 251 -32.59 -3.70 1.36
CA VAL A 251 -31.34 -3.92 2.08
C VAL A 251 -30.80 -5.27 1.67
N LEU A 252 -29.63 -5.29 1.04
CA LEU A 252 -29.03 -6.51 0.51
C LEU A 252 -27.52 -6.50 0.74
N THR A 253 -26.96 -7.65 1.10
CA THR A 253 -25.51 -7.86 1.06
C THR A 253 -25.02 -8.01 -0.39
N GLU A 254 -23.70 -7.89 -0.60
CA GLU A 254 -23.11 -8.12 -1.93
C GLU A 254 -23.39 -9.54 -2.47
N GLU A 255 -23.59 -10.52 -1.60
CA GLU A 255 -23.85 -11.92 -1.93
C GLU A 255 -25.31 -12.13 -2.33
N GLU A 256 -26.25 -11.51 -1.60
CA GLU A 256 -27.69 -11.57 -1.89
C GLU A 256 -28.06 -10.78 -3.15
N LEU A 257 -27.32 -9.72 -3.46
CA LEU A 257 -27.55 -8.89 -4.65
C LEU A 257 -27.59 -9.73 -5.94
N ASP A 258 -26.68 -10.70 -6.07
CA ASP A 258 -26.59 -11.53 -7.26
C ASP A 258 -27.83 -12.45 -7.43
N ALA A 259 -28.43 -12.88 -6.32
CA ALA A 259 -29.66 -13.68 -6.31
C ALA A 259 -30.93 -12.83 -6.48
N PHE A 260 -30.87 -11.54 -6.14
CA PHE A 260 -31.99 -10.60 -6.22
C PHE A 260 -32.24 -10.08 -7.65
N VAL A 261 -31.18 -9.90 -8.43
CA VAL A 261 -31.23 -9.33 -9.78
C VAL A 261 -32.26 -9.99 -10.72
N PRO A 262 -32.42 -11.33 -10.78
CA PRO A 262 -33.41 -11.97 -11.64
C PRO A 262 -34.87 -11.59 -11.34
N ALA A 263 -35.19 -11.10 -10.14
CA ALA A 263 -36.55 -10.70 -9.76
C ALA A 263 -36.97 -9.36 -10.39
N PHE A 264 -36.01 -8.54 -10.85
CA PHE A 264 -36.26 -7.21 -11.41
C PHE A 264 -35.47 -6.97 -12.71
N PRO A 265 -35.73 -7.75 -13.78
CA PRO A 265 -34.89 -7.75 -14.98
C PRO A 265 -34.97 -6.44 -15.80
N GLU A 266 -36.08 -5.71 -15.71
CA GLU A 266 -36.32 -4.47 -16.49
C GLU A 266 -36.23 -3.18 -15.66
N ALA A 267 -36.13 -3.26 -14.33
CA ALA A 267 -36.11 -2.07 -13.48
C ALA A 267 -34.71 -1.40 -13.47
N GLU A 268 -34.68 -0.06 -13.47
CA GLU A 268 -33.43 0.66 -13.21
C GLU A 268 -33.06 0.53 -11.73
N MET A 269 -31.89 -0.06 -11.48
CA MET A 269 -31.37 -0.34 -10.15
C MET A 269 -30.35 0.71 -9.73
N ILE A 270 -30.57 1.30 -8.56
CA ILE A 270 -29.70 2.32 -7.98
C ILE A 270 -29.04 1.77 -6.72
N LEU A 271 -27.71 1.67 -6.75
CA LEU A 271 -26.92 1.10 -5.66
C LEU A 271 -26.27 2.21 -4.84
N TYR A 272 -26.31 2.13 -3.51
CA TYR A 272 -25.56 3.06 -2.65
C TYR A 272 -24.87 2.36 -1.48
N CYS A 273 -23.83 3.00 -0.95
CA CYS A 273 -23.15 2.60 0.28
C CYS A 273 -22.63 3.84 1.03
N SER A 274 -21.93 3.65 2.14
CA SER A 274 -21.36 4.75 2.96
C SER A 274 -19.99 5.25 2.50
N CYS A 275 -19.44 4.73 1.39
CA CYS A 275 -18.10 5.10 0.95
C CYS A 275 -18.12 6.49 0.27
N PRO A 276 -17.35 7.48 0.77
CA PRO A 276 -17.35 8.84 0.23
C PRO A 276 -16.58 9.01 -1.10
N ASN A 277 -15.91 7.96 -1.59
CA ASN A 277 -14.92 8.05 -2.68
C ASN A 277 -15.41 7.49 -4.03
N GLU A 278 -14.65 7.79 -5.10
CA GLU A 278 -14.88 7.32 -6.48
C GLU A 278 -14.86 5.78 -6.65
N VAL A 279 -14.32 5.04 -5.69
CA VAL A 279 -14.29 3.57 -5.68
C VAL A 279 -15.11 3.07 -4.49
N SER A 280 -16.42 2.98 -4.69
CA SER A 280 -17.39 2.51 -3.69
C SER A 280 -17.80 1.06 -3.94
N SER A 281 -18.23 0.34 -2.90
CA SER A 281 -18.83 -1.00 -3.04
C SER A 281 -19.99 -1.01 -4.02
N ALA A 282 -20.81 0.05 -4.01
CA ALA A 282 -21.87 0.27 -4.99
C ALA A 282 -21.36 0.37 -6.44
N ALA A 283 -20.25 1.06 -6.69
CA ALA A 283 -19.66 1.12 -8.02
C ALA A 283 -19.06 -0.21 -8.47
N ALA A 284 -18.42 -0.95 -7.56
CA ALA A 284 -17.89 -2.29 -7.85
C ALA A 284 -19.01 -3.29 -8.18
N ALA A 285 -20.08 -3.28 -7.38
CA ALA A 285 -21.28 -4.09 -7.60
C ALA A 285 -21.95 -3.75 -8.94
N ALA A 286 -22.11 -2.46 -9.26
CA ALA A 286 -22.69 -2.03 -10.54
C ALA A 286 -21.91 -2.55 -11.75
N ILE A 287 -20.57 -2.48 -11.72
CA ILE A 287 -19.72 -3.04 -12.79
C ILE A 287 -19.87 -4.56 -12.89
N ARG A 288 -19.93 -5.25 -11.76
CA ARG A 288 -20.10 -6.71 -11.72
C ARG A 288 -21.41 -7.13 -12.39
N LEU A 289 -22.50 -6.41 -12.11
CA LEU A 289 -23.81 -6.64 -12.70
C LEU A 289 -23.84 -6.30 -14.20
N GLN A 290 -23.25 -5.18 -14.61
CA GLN A 290 -23.17 -4.80 -16.04
C GLN A 290 -22.38 -5.82 -16.87
N ARG A 291 -21.28 -6.37 -16.34
CA ARG A 291 -20.53 -7.44 -17.01
C ARG A 291 -21.33 -8.73 -17.19
N ARG A 292 -22.36 -8.96 -16.39
CA ARG A 292 -23.28 -10.10 -16.49
C ARG A 292 -24.51 -9.79 -17.36
N GLY A 293 -24.57 -8.61 -17.97
CA GLY A 293 -25.62 -8.24 -18.91
C GLY A 293 -26.75 -7.39 -18.32
N VAL A 294 -26.68 -7.00 -17.04
CA VAL A 294 -27.67 -6.10 -16.43
C VAL A 294 -27.40 -4.67 -16.90
N ARG A 295 -28.27 -4.13 -17.76
CA ARG A 295 -27.99 -2.86 -18.46
C ARG A 295 -28.33 -1.61 -17.65
N LEU A 296 -29.31 -1.69 -16.75
CA LEU A 296 -29.86 -0.54 -16.02
C LEU A 296 -29.42 -0.55 -14.55
N VAL A 297 -28.10 -0.40 -14.30
CA VAL A 297 -27.56 -0.32 -12.93
C VAL A 297 -26.65 0.90 -12.80
N ARG A 298 -26.93 1.75 -11.81
CA ARG A 298 -26.20 3.01 -11.57
C ARG A 298 -25.89 3.21 -10.09
N PRO A 299 -24.64 3.48 -9.72
CA PRO A 299 -24.30 3.84 -8.35
C PRO A 299 -24.74 5.28 -8.05
N LEU A 300 -25.22 5.51 -6.83
CA LEU A 300 -25.50 6.85 -6.30
C LEU A 300 -24.18 7.59 -6.05
N GLU A 301 -24.06 8.78 -6.62
CA GLU A 301 -22.91 9.65 -6.40
C GLU A 301 -22.85 10.14 -4.94
N GLY A 302 -21.68 10.04 -4.30
CA GLY A 302 -21.47 10.42 -2.89
C GLY A 302 -22.12 9.50 -1.85
N GLY A 303 -22.93 8.52 -2.27
CA GLY A 303 -23.54 7.52 -1.40
C GLY A 303 -24.52 8.09 -0.39
N PHE A 304 -24.75 7.35 0.70
CA PHE A 304 -25.64 7.77 1.80
C PHE A 304 -25.17 9.05 2.51
N PRO A 305 -23.86 9.29 2.77
CA PRO A 305 -23.40 10.50 3.44
C PRO A 305 -23.81 11.77 2.71
N LEU A 306 -23.63 11.82 1.38
CA LEU A 306 -24.02 12.99 0.58
C LEU A 306 -25.55 13.17 0.55
N TRP A 307 -26.31 12.07 0.51
CA TRP A 307 -27.78 12.14 0.61
C TRP A 307 -28.23 12.82 1.92
N THR A 308 -27.61 12.44 3.04
CA THR A 308 -27.91 13.03 4.36
C THR A 308 -27.40 14.46 4.50
N GLU A 309 -26.21 14.78 3.96
CA GLU A 309 -25.63 16.13 3.96
C GLU A 309 -26.51 17.13 3.21
N LEU A 310 -27.14 16.69 2.11
CA LEU A 310 -28.10 17.49 1.34
C LEU A 310 -29.47 17.61 2.02
N GLY A 311 -29.68 17.00 3.20
CA GLY A 311 -30.92 17.08 3.97
C GLY A 311 -32.11 16.35 3.31
N PHE A 312 -31.84 15.32 2.51
CA PHE A 312 -32.89 14.58 1.82
C PHE A 312 -33.62 13.58 2.74
N PRO A 313 -34.86 13.17 2.40
CA PRO A 313 -35.66 12.31 3.26
C PRO A 313 -34.96 10.99 3.57
N VAL A 314 -35.02 10.55 4.83
CA VAL A 314 -34.53 9.26 5.30
C VAL A 314 -35.65 8.52 6.04
N GLU A 315 -35.72 7.22 5.82
CA GLU A 315 -36.61 6.32 6.53
C GLU A 315 -35.83 5.70 7.70
N VAL A 316 -36.27 5.93 8.93
CA VAL A 316 -35.65 5.32 10.11
C VAL A 316 -36.32 3.97 10.35
N ALA A 317 -35.54 2.90 10.51
CA ALA A 317 -36.08 1.60 10.87
C ALA A 317 -36.83 1.72 12.20
N ARG A 318 -38.12 1.36 12.21
CA ARG A 318 -38.91 1.18 13.44
C ARG A 318 -38.60 -0.17 14.05
#